data_AF-X1T825-F1
#
_entry.id   AF-X1T825-F1
#
_cell.length_a   1.000
_cell.length_b   1.000
_cell.length_c   1.000
_cell.angle_alpha   90.00
_cell.angle_beta   90.00
_cell.angle_gamma   90.00
#
_symmetry.space_group_name_H-M   'P 1'
#
loop_
_entity.id
_entity.type
_entity.pdbx_description
1 polymer ?
#
loop_
_entity_poly.entity_id
_entity_poly.type
_entity_poly.pdbx_seq_one_letter_code
_entity_poly.pdbx_strand_id
1 'polypeptide(L)'
;MVTELSHYLDSVRDNLRLDLSSEREVTSELETHIEDRLQELRQAGLSEEEAANTCVKLLGSAKLVARQIYEAHSQGTWRQALLASMPHLLFGLLFALNW
;
A
#
# COMPACT_ATOMS: atom_id res chain seq x y z
N MET A 1 -17.57 -12.73 8.54
CA MET A 1 -16.31 -13.50 8.52
C MET A 1 -15.42 -13.11 7.34
N VAL A 2 -15.93 -13.01 6.10
CA VAL A 2 -15.23 -12.35 4.98
C VAL A 2 -15.20 -10.81 5.14
N THR A 3 -16.16 -10.26 5.89
CA THR A 3 -16.41 -8.81 6.05
C THR A 3 -15.27 -8.02 6.69
N GLU A 4 -14.61 -8.54 7.72
CA GLU A 4 -13.48 -7.84 8.39
C GLU A 4 -12.27 -7.71 7.45
N LEU A 5 -12.03 -8.76 6.68
CA LEU A 5 -10.92 -8.84 5.74
C LEU A 5 -11.22 -8.02 4.49
N SER A 6 -12.48 -8.00 4.05
CA SER A 6 -12.99 -7.09 3.01
C SER A 6 -12.84 -5.63 3.44
N HIS A 7 -13.21 -5.32 4.68
CA HIS A 7 -13.12 -3.96 5.22
C HIS A 7 -11.65 -3.53 5.41
N TYR A 8 -10.76 -4.47 5.74
CA TYR A 8 -9.33 -4.23 5.75
C TYR A 8 -8.80 -3.91 4.35
N LEU A 9 -9.16 -4.71 3.34
CA LEU A 9 -8.78 -4.50 1.95
C LEU A 9 -9.32 -3.18 1.39
N ASP A 10 -10.59 -2.86 1.66
CA ASP A 10 -11.18 -1.57 1.30
C ASP A 10 -10.43 -0.41 1.95
N SER A 11 -10.05 -0.55 3.22
CA SER A 11 -9.25 0.47 3.90
C SER A 11 -7.84 0.60 3.31
N VAL A 12 -7.21 -0.50 2.89
CA VAL A 12 -5.92 -0.45 2.18
C VAL A 12 -6.08 0.26 0.84
N ARG A 13 -7.12 -0.07 0.06
CA ARG A 13 -7.45 0.55 -1.24
C ARG A 13 -7.66 2.05 -1.11
N ASP A 14 -8.48 2.49 -0.14
CA ASP A 14 -8.75 3.91 0.09
C ASP A 14 -7.50 4.72 0.47
N ASN A 15 -6.47 4.05 1.01
CA ASN A 15 -5.19 4.69 1.36
C ASN A 15 -4.11 4.50 0.27
N LEU A 16 -4.37 3.67 -0.74
CA LEU A 16 -3.46 3.41 -1.85
C LEU A 16 -3.56 4.56 -2.85
N ARG A 17 -2.77 5.61 -2.65
CA ARG A 17 -2.73 6.79 -3.55
C ARG A 17 -1.98 6.50 -4.86
N LEU A 18 -2.31 5.41 -5.54
CA LEU A 18 -1.69 4.96 -6.78
C LEU A 18 -2.59 5.24 -7.99
N ASP A 19 -2.08 5.04 -9.20
CA ASP A 19 -2.91 5.01 -10.41
C ASP A 19 -3.82 3.77 -10.42
N LEU A 20 -4.94 3.85 -11.15
CA LEU A 20 -5.97 2.80 -11.18
C LEU A 20 -5.46 1.44 -11.67
N SER A 21 -4.40 1.38 -12.47
CA SER A 21 -3.78 0.11 -12.90
C SER A 21 -2.97 -0.51 -11.77
N SER A 22 -2.07 0.25 -11.18
CA SER A 22 -1.25 -0.20 -10.04
C SER A 22 -2.12 -0.54 -8.82
N GLU A 23 -3.21 0.20 -8.58
CA GLU A 23 -4.13 -0.07 -7.47
C GLU A 23 -4.81 -1.43 -7.62
N ARG A 24 -5.26 -1.79 -8.82
CA ARG A 24 -5.87 -3.10 -9.08
C ARG A 24 -4.87 -4.24 -8.96
N GLU A 25 -3.68 -4.05 -9.51
CA GLU A 25 -2.60 -5.04 -9.45
C GLU A 25 -2.23 -5.33 -8.00
N VAL A 26 -1.95 -4.28 -7.22
CA VAL A 26 -1.65 -4.41 -5.78
C VAL A 26 -2.81 -5.05 -5.02
N THR A 27 -4.05 -4.65 -5.28
CA THR A 27 -5.22 -5.20 -4.57
C THR A 27 -5.37 -6.69 -4.86
N SER A 28 -5.22 -7.10 -6.12
CA SER A 28 -5.30 -8.51 -6.53
C SER A 28 -4.17 -9.36 -5.93
N GLU A 29 -2.96 -8.81 -5.85
CA GLU A 29 -1.82 -9.50 -5.26
C GLU A 29 -1.97 -9.62 -3.73
N LEU A 30 -2.50 -8.56 -3.09
CA LEU A 30 -2.77 -8.56 -1.65
C LEU A 30 -3.90 -9.54 -1.30
N GLU A 31 -4.96 -9.62 -2.10
CA GLU A 31 -6.02 -10.64 -1.95
C GLU A 31 -5.45 -12.05 -2.05
N THR A 32 -4.68 -12.33 -3.11
CA THR A 32 -4.04 -13.65 -3.31
C THR A 32 -3.14 -14.01 -2.13
N HIS A 33 -2.33 -13.06 -1.65
CA HIS A 33 -1.45 -13.29 -0.50
C HIS A 33 -2.25 -13.59 0.77
N ILE A 34 -3.35 -12.87 1.02
CA ILE A 34 -4.16 -13.14 2.21
C ILE A 34 -4.84 -14.51 2.10
N GLU A 35 -5.35 -14.89 0.92
CA GLU A 35 -5.94 -16.21 0.69
C GLU A 35 -4.94 -17.34 0.95
N ASP A 36 -3.72 -17.23 0.42
CA ASP A 36 -2.64 -18.19 0.66
C ASP A 36 -2.34 -18.33 2.16
N ARG A 37 -2.21 -17.20 2.87
CA ARG A 37 -1.93 -17.19 4.32
C ARG A 37 -3.08 -17.78 5.13
N LEU A 38 -4.31 -17.53 4.72
CA LEU A 38 -5.50 -18.08 5.37
C LEU A 38 -5.57 -19.60 5.14
N GLN A 39 -5.18 -20.08 3.96
CA GLN A 39 -5.07 -21.50 3.66
C GLN A 39 -3.97 -22.18 4.47
N GLU A 40 -2.80 -21.56 4.62
CA GLU A 40 -1.72 -22.04 5.49
C GLU A 40 -2.18 -22.19 6.95
N LEU A 41 -2.88 -21.18 7.48
CA LEU A 41 -3.41 -21.21 8.85
C LEU A 41 -4.49 -22.27 9.06
N ARG A 42 -5.35 -22.49 8.05
CA ARG A 42 -6.32 -23.59 8.07
C ARG A 42 -5.63 -24.96 8.03
N GLN A 43 -4.57 -25.11 7.22
CA GLN A 43 -3.77 -26.35 7.20
C GLN A 43 -3.04 -26.59 8.52
N ALA A 44 -2.66 -25.52 9.22
CA ALA A 44 -2.12 -25.59 10.58
C ALA A 44 -3.16 -25.95 11.66
N GLY A 45 -4.43 -26.13 11.28
CA GLY A 45 -5.51 -26.58 12.15
C GLY A 45 -6.30 -25.47 12.84
N LEU A 46 -6.08 -24.20 12.47
CA LEU A 46 -6.89 -23.09 12.99
C LEU A 46 -8.27 -23.06 12.33
N SER A 47 -9.27 -22.69 13.13
CA SER A 47 -10.61 -22.40 12.59
C SER A 47 -10.55 -21.19 11.65
N GLU A 48 -11.50 -21.10 10.73
CA GLU A 48 -11.56 -20.01 9.75
C GLU A 48 -11.59 -18.61 10.39
N GLU A 49 -12.26 -18.50 11.54
CA GLU A 49 -12.37 -17.24 12.28
C GLU A 49 -11.05 -16.87 12.98
N GLU A 50 -10.36 -17.84 13.57
CA GLU A 50 -9.05 -17.64 14.18
C GLU A 50 -7.97 -17.37 13.14
N ALA A 51 -8.04 -18.02 11.98
CA ALA A 51 -7.14 -17.78 10.85
C ALA A 51 -7.27 -16.34 10.34
N ALA A 52 -8.50 -15.85 10.13
CA ALA A 52 -8.74 -14.48 9.70
C ALA A 52 -8.24 -13.45 10.73
N ASN A 53 -8.55 -13.65 12.01
CA ASN A 53 -8.13 -12.73 13.08
C ASN A 53 -6.60 -12.71 13.24
N THR A 54 -5.97 -13.88 13.15
CA THR A 54 -4.51 -14.01 13.16
C THR A 54 -3.87 -13.35 11.94
N CYS A 55 -4.48 -13.50 10.76
CA CYS A 55 -4.00 -12.88 9.52
C CYS A 55 -4.06 -11.34 9.61
N VAL A 56 -5.17 -10.76 10.08
CA VAL A 56 -5.29 -9.30 10.30
C VAL A 56 -4.27 -8.82 11.35
N LYS A 57 -4.05 -9.58 12.43
CA LYS A 57 -3.00 -9.27 13.41
C LYS A 57 -1.59 -9.28 12.81
N LEU A 58 -1.31 -10.22 11.91
CA LEU A 58 0.00 -10.36 11.25
C LEU A 58 0.23 -9.27 10.20
N LEU A 59 -0.80 -8.93 9.41
CA LEU A 59 -0.73 -7.83 8.44
C LEU A 59 -0.64 -6.46 9.13
N GLY A 60 -1.23 -6.32 10.33
CA GLY A 60 -1.12 -5.10 11.13
C GLY A 60 -2.02 -3.98 10.62
N SER A 61 -1.53 -2.74 10.63
CA SER A 61 -2.35 -1.58 10.25
C SER A 61 -2.45 -1.46 8.73
N ALA A 62 -3.69 -1.48 8.20
CA ALA A 62 -4.00 -1.25 6.79
C ALA A 62 -3.31 0.00 6.22
N LYS A 63 -3.27 1.06 7.01
CA LYS A 63 -2.64 2.33 6.65
C LYS A 63 -1.12 2.23 6.52
N LEU A 64 -0.46 1.43 7.37
CA LEU A 64 0.98 1.19 7.27
C LEU A 64 1.31 0.34 6.06
N VAL A 65 0.52 -0.71 5.80
CA VAL A 65 0.69 -1.57 4.63
C VAL A 65 0.49 -0.77 3.34
N ALA A 66 -0.60 0.01 3.25
CA ALA A 66 -0.85 0.89 2.11
C ALA A 66 0.29 1.89 1.88
N ARG A 67 0.85 2.45 2.95
CA ARG A 67 1.99 3.38 2.86
C ARG A 67 3.26 2.68 2.38
N GLN A 68 3.57 1.49 2.87
CA GLN A 68 4.76 0.75 2.43
C GLN A 68 4.65 0.35 0.96
N ILE A 69 3.46 -0.06 0.51
CA ILE A 69 3.20 -0.39 -0.89
C ILE A 69 3.29 0.87 -1.75
N TYR A 70 2.71 1.98 -1.30
CA TYR A 70 2.86 3.27 -1.97
C TYR A 70 4.33 3.68 -2.09
N GLU A 71 5.11 3.56 -1.02
CA GLU A 71 6.53 3.90 -1.04
C GLU A 71 7.28 2.98 -2.02
N ALA A 72 7.03 1.68 -2.04
CA ALA A 72 7.66 0.72 -2.97
C ALA A 72 7.32 1.03 -4.44
N HIS A 73 6.05 1.32 -4.76
CA HIS A 73 5.62 1.68 -6.12
C HIS A 73 6.00 3.11 -6.52
N SER A 74 6.08 4.06 -5.57
CA SER A 74 6.34 5.48 -5.84
C SER A 74 7.83 5.85 -5.86
N GLN A 75 8.75 4.93 -5.51
CA GLN A 75 10.19 5.20 -5.51
C GLN A 75 10.73 5.71 -6.87
N GLY A 76 10.10 5.31 -7.98
CA GLY A 76 10.40 5.86 -9.30
C GLY A 76 9.85 7.28 -9.47
N THR A 77 8.57 7.46 -9.17
CA THR A 77 7.79 8.65 -9.56
C THR A 77 8.14 9.89 -8.75
N TRP A 78 8.34 9.79 -7.42
CA TRP A 78 8.63 11.00 -6.62
C TRP A 78 10.06 11.50 -6.81
N ARG A 79 11.03 10.60 -6.96
CA ARG A 79 12.43 10.96 -7.24
C ARG A 79 12.57 11.60 -8.62
N GLN A 80 11.85 11.09 -9.62
CA GLN A 80 11.78 11.70 -10.96
C GLN A 80 11.05 13.04 -10.96
N ALA A 81 9.94 13.17 -10.25
CA ALA A 81 9.22 14.43 -10.11
C ALA A 81 10.06 15.51 -9.41
N LEU A 82 10.82 15.13 -8.38
CA LEU A 82 11.74 16.04 -7.68
C LEU A 82 12.88 16.50 -8.61
N LEU A 83 13.50 15.58 -9.35
CA LEU A 83 14.53 15.92 -10.34
C LEU A 83 13.99 16.77 -11.49
N ALA A 84 12.78 16.48 -11.98
CA ALA A 84 12.10 17.29 -13.00
C ALA A 84 11.73 18.69 -12.48
N SER A 85 11.53 18.82 -11.17
CA SER A 85 11.22 20.11 -10.51
C SER A 85 12.46 20.92 -10.14
N MET A 86 13.67 20.33 -10.16
CA MET A 86 14.93 21.03 -9.84
C MET A 86 15.16 22.33 -10.64
N PRO A 87 14.91 22.40 -11.97
CA PRO A 87 15.12 23.64 -12.73
C PRO A 87 14.29 24.80 -12.17
N HIS A 88 13.04 24.53 -11.81
CA HIS A 88 12.10 25.52 -11.27
C HIS A 88 12.50 25.98 -9.86
N LEU A 89 13.00 25.05 -9.03
CA LEU A 89 13.55 25.39 -7.71
C LEU A 89 14.81 26.27 -7.83
N LEU A 90 15.69 25.98 -8.79
CA LEU A 90 16.87 26.80 -9.06
C LEU A 90 16.48 28.22 -9.51
N PHE A 91 15.50 28.35 -10.41
CA PHE A 91 14.99 29.67 -10.83
C PHE A 91 14.32 30.43 -9.68
N GLY A 92 13.51 29.76 -8.85
CA GLY A 92 12.91 30.38 -7.66
C GLY A 92 13.96 30.85 -6.64
N LEU A 93 15.00 30.05 -6.42
CA LEU A 93 16.11 30.39 -5.53
C LEU A 93 16.94 31.56 -6.06
N LEU A 94 17.24 31.57 -7.37
CA LEU A 94 17.93 32.69 -8.03
C LEU A 94 17.12 33.98 -7.94
N PHE A 95 15.80 33.92 -8.11
CA PHE A 95 14.92 35.08 -7.96
C PHE A 95 14.90 35.60 -6.52
N ALA A 96 14.81 34.70 -5.53
CA ALA A 96 14.81 35.08 -4.11
C ALA A 96 16.15 35.67 -3.62
N LEU A 97 17.28 35.25 -4.20
CA LEU A 97 18.62 35.74 -3.87
C LEU A 97 19.04 36.98 -4.67
N ASN A 98 18.32 37.29 -5.75
CA ASN A 98 18.59 38.42 -6.64
C ASN A 98 17.51 39.53 -6.50
N TRP A 99 16.84 39.57 -5.35
CA TRP A 99 15.94 40.63 -4.88
C TRP A 99 16.58 41.33 -3.67
#